data_AF-A0A383VVI0-F1
#
_entry.id   AF-A0A383VVI0-F1
#
_cell.length_a   1.000
_cell.length_b   1.000
_cell.length_c   1.000
_cell.angle_alpha   90.00
_cell.angle_beta   90.00
_cell.angle_gamma   90.00
#
_symmetry.space_group_name_H-M   'P 1'
#
loop_
_entity.id
_entity.type
_entity.pdbx_description
1 polymer ?
#
loop_
_entity_poly.entity_id
_entity_poly.type
_entity_poly.pdbx_seq_one_letter_code
_entity_poly.pdbx_strand_id
1 'polypeptide(L)'
;MDGLLEQMTAELEKIRDAGGSVAVERHTSRGKALPRQRIDALLDEGSPFLELSPLAGMGLYGADDVPAGGLVTGIGLIHGNLVAIVANDATVKGGTYYPITVKKHLRLQEIAAACRLPCLYLVDSGGANLPRQADVFPDRDHFGRIFFNQARMSAAGIPQIAVVLGSCTAGGAYMPAMADESVIVKGNGTIFLGGPPLVRAATGAVVTAEELGGAALHCTTSGVTDHFAQDEPHALTITRNIFANLNLRNMHNTPTTAATSSSSSSSSSRPACDPDWQEPLYDPVELRGAVPSDSKAPWDVRGVLGRILDCSRFEEFKSNYGKTLVTGFGTLYGQPVGVVANNGVLFSEAALKGAHFIQLCGQRKIPLLFLQNITGFMVGKKYEAGGIAKDGAKMVMAVANAKVPKVTVIIGGSFGAGNYGMCGRAYSPSFMYM
;
A
#
# COMPACT_ATOMS: atom_id res chain seq x y z
N MET A 1 -20.50 -0.84 17.12
CA MET A 1 -19.26 -1.02 16.32
C MET A 1 -19.04 -2.48 15.98
N ASP A 2 -19.26 -3.41 16.93
CA ASP A 2 -18.99 -4.85 16.71
C ASP A 2 -19.68 -5.44 15.48
N GLY A 3 -20.96 -5.13 15.24
CA GLY A 3 -21.64 -5.61 14.02
C GLY A 3 -21.00 -5.15 12.70
N LEU A 4 -20.38 -3.95 12.66
CA LEU A 4 -19.64 -3.49 11.48
C LEU A 4 -18.30 -4.22 11.34
N LEU A 5 -17.63 -4.51 12.47
CA LEU A 5 -16.40 -5.29 12.49
C LEU A 5 -16.63 -6.73 12.07
N GLU A 6 -17.72 -7.35 12.52
CA GLU A 6 -18.15 -8.69 12.10
C GLU A 6 -18.43 -8.73 10.60
N GLN A 7 -19.18 -7.75 10.06
CA GLN A 7 -19.44 -7.66 8.63
C GLN A 7 -18.14 -7.49 7.83
N MET A 8 -17.25 -6.59 8.26
CA MET A 8 -15.95 -6.40 7.62
C MET A 8 -15.12 -7.69 7.66
N THR A 9 -15.09 -8.38 8.80
CA THR A 9 -14.34 -9.63 8.97
C THR A 9 -14.89 -10.72 8.04
N ALA A 10 -16.21 -10.88 7.96
CA ALA A 10 -16.85 -11.84 7.07
C ALA A 10 -16.53 -11.57 5.58
N GLU A 11 -16.53 -10.30 5.15
CA GLU A 11 -16.14 -9.95 3.78
C GLU A 11 -14.65 -10.25 3.52
N LEU A 12 -13.77 -9.97 4.49
CA LEU A 12 -12.34 -10.29 4.38
C LEU A 12 -12.09 -11.81 4.34
N GLU A 13 -12.85 -12.60 5.10
CA GLU A 13 -12.80 -14.06 5.05
C GLU A 13 -13.23 -14.59 3.69
N LYS A 14 -14.36 -14.10 3.15
CA LYS A 14 -14.81 -14.45 1.80
C LYS A 14 -13.77 -14.12 0.72
N ILE A 15 -13.07 -12.99 0.85
CA ILE A 15 -12.00 -12.60 -0.08
C ILE A 15 -10.80 -13.56 -0.01
N ARG A 16 -10.59 -14.25 1.12
CA ARG A 16 -9.52 -15.27 1.23
C ARG A 16 -9.83 -16.55 0.44
N ASP A 17 -11.09 -16.79 0.08
CA ASP A 17 -11.50 -17.90 -0.79
C ASP A 17 -11.09 -17.70 -2.27
N ALA A 18 -10.46 -16.56 -2.60
CA ALA A 18 -9.89 -16.27 -3.90
C ALA A 18 -10.92 -16.41 -5.04
N GLY A 19 -10.60 -17.09 -6.14
CA GLY A 19 -11.51 -17.33 -7.26
C GLY A 19 -12.60 -18.39 -7.04
N GLY A 20 -12.78 -18.88 -5.80
CA GLY A 20 -13.70 -19.95 -5.45
C GLY A 20 -13.11 -21.36 -5.63
N SER A 21 -13.73 -22.35 -4.98
CA SER A 21 -13.20 -23.72 -4.83
C SER A 21 -12.77 -24.38 -6.14
N VAL A 22 -13.59 -24.29 -7.20
CA VAL A 22 -13.30 -24.90 -8.51
C VAL A 22 -12.06 -24.29 -9.16
N ALA A 23 -11.91 -22.96 -9.08
CA ALA A 23 -10.75 -22.27 -9.68
C ALA A 23 -9.47 -22.54 -8.86
N VAL A 24 -9.61 -22.58 -7.53
CA VAL A 24 -8.52 -22.94 -6.60
C VAL A 24 -8.05 -24.37 -6.86
N GLU A 25 -8.94 -25.35 -6.96
CA GLU A 25 -8.59 -26.75 -7.25
C GLU A 25 -7.92 -26.91 -8.62
N ARG A 26 -8.41 -26.19 -9.64
CA ARG A 26 -7.77 -26.17 -10.97
C ARG A 26 -6.37 -25.55 -10.94
N HIS A 27 -6.12 -24.59 -10.05
CA HIS A 27 -4.82 -23.96 -9.88
C HIS A 27 -3.85 -24.88 -9.14
N THR A 28 -4.28 -25.44 -8.00
CA THR A 28 -3.44 -26.30 -7.15
C THR A 28 -3.16 -27.67 -7.77
N SER A 29 -4.07 -28.22 -8.58
CA SER A 29 -3.83 -29.47 -9.35
C SER A 29 -2.67 -29.37 -10.35
N ARG A 30 -2.18 -28.16 -10.65
CA ARG A 30 -0.99 -27.90 -11.47
C ARG A 30 0.29 -27.78 -10.64
N GLY A 31 0.25 -28.10 -9.35
CA GLY A 31 1.39 -27.98 -8.43
C GLY A 31 1.74 -26.54 -8.07
N LYS A 32 0.79 -25.61 -8.18
CA LYS A 32 0.99 -24.18 -7.92
C LYS A 32 0.41 -23.77 -6.57
N ALA A 33 1.14 -22.97 -5.81
CA ALA A 33 0.65 -22.40 -4.56
C ALA A 33 -0.26 -21.19 -4.83
N LEU A 34 -1.17 -20.90 -3.90
CA LEU A 34 -2.01 -19.71 -3.94
C LEU A 34 -1.17 -18.44 -3.70
N PRO A 35 -1.61 -17.26 -4.17
CA PRO A 35 -0.86 -16.01 -4.01
C PRO A 35 -0.49 -15.70 -2.57
N ARG A 36 -1.44 -15.89 -1.63
CA ARG A 36 -1.21 -15.67 -0.19
C ARG A 36 -0.22 -16.67 0.40
N GLN A 37 -0.25 -17.92 -0.04
CA GLN A 37 0.71 -18.94 0.38
C GLN A 37 2.12 -18.63 -0.14
N ARG A 38 2.24 -18.13 -1.37
CA ARG A 38 3.52 -17.67 -1.93
C ARG A 38 4.10 -16.51 -1.14
N ILE A 39 3.24 -15.53 -0.77
CA ILE A 39 3.65 -14.40 0.08
C ILE A 39 4.12 -14.91 1.44
N ASP A 40 3.33 -15.74 2.12
CA ASP A 40 3.64 -16.27 3.45
C ASP A 40 4.99 -17.01 3.48
N ALA A 41 5.25 -17.85 2.46
CA ALA A 41 6.51 -18.58 2.31
C ALA A 41 7.73 -17.68 1.99
N LEU A 42 7.51 -16.46 1.49
CA LEU A 42 8.57 -15.49 1.20
C LEU A 42 8.90 -14.60 2.38
N LEU A 43 7.93 -14.33 3.24
CA LEU A 43 8.12 -13.46 4.40
C LEU A 43 9.06 -14.11 5.42
N ASP A 44 9.71 -13.29 6.24
CA ASP A 44 10.42 -13.79 7.41
C ASP A 44 9.44 -14.38 8.42
N GLU A 45 9.89 -15.39 9.16
CA GLU A 45 9.07 -16.05 10.18
C GLU A 45 8.55 -15.03 11.21
N GLY A 46 7.24 -15.01 11.42
CA GLY A 46 6.58 -14.05 12.31
C GLY A 46 6.47 -12.62 11.77
N SER A 47 6.86 -12.37 10.52
CA SER A 47 6.72 -11.05 9.89
C SER A 47 5.25 -10.61 9.86
N PRO A 48 4.95 -9.35 10.21
CA PRO A 48 3.66 -8.78 9.89
C PRO A 48 3.50 -8.64 8.36
N PHE A 49 2.26 -8.63 7.89
CA PHE A 49 1.92 -8.29 6.51
C PHE A 49 0.82 -7.22 6.49
N LEU A 50 1.18 -6.02 6.05
CA LEU A 50 0.25 -4.93 5.86
C LEU A 50 -0.40 -5.07 4.48
N GLU A 51 -1.52 -5.79 4.42
CA GLU A 51 -2.29 -5.93 3.19
C GLU A 51 -2.99 -4.60 2.82
N LEU A 52 -2.96 -4.25 1.53
CA LEU A 52 -3.53 -3.03 1.01
C LEU A 52 -4.72 -3.31 0.10
N SER A 53 -5.82 -2.58 0.34
CA SER A 53 -7.05 -2.62 -0.46
C SER A 53 -7.61 -4.05 -0.67
N PRO A 54 -7.80 -4.86 0.39
CA PRO A 54 -8.33 -6.22 0.27
C PRO A 54 -9.73 -6.24 -0.34
N LEU A 55 -10.56 -5.21 -0.08
CA LEU A 55 -11.92 -5.08 -0.62
C LEU A 55 -11.98 -4.56 -2.08
N ALA A 56 -10.85 -4.43 -2.77
CA ALA A 56 -10.84 -3.99 -4.16
C ALA A 56 -11.68 -4.93 -5.04
N GLY A 57 -12.45 -4.37 -5.99
CA GLY A 57 -13.31 -5.14 -6.90
C GLY A 57 -14.71 -5.44 -6.37
N MET A 58 -14.93 -5.34 -5.06
CA MET A 58 -16.23 -5.61 -4.42
C MET A 58 -17.34 -4.75 -5.04
N GLY A 59 -18.32 -5.41 -5.66
CA GLY A 59 -19.50 -4.76 -6.26
C GLY A 59 -19.24 -3.92 -7.53
N LEU A 60 -18.05 -3.97 -8.12
CA LEU A 60 -17.70 -3.07 -9.24
C LEU A 60 -18.07 -3.58 -10.63
N TYR A 61 -18.19 -4.90 -10.83
CA TYR A 61 -18.26 -5.50 -12.18
C TYR A 61 -19.52 -6.31 -12.46
N GLY A 62 -20.61 -5.99 -11.75
CA GLY A 62 -21.91 -6.64 -11.95
C GLY A 62 -21.84 -8.13 -11.62
N ALA A 63 -21.99 -8.98 -12.64
CA ALA A 63 -21.94 -10.43 -12.49
C ALA A 63 -20.51 -10.98 -12.34
N ASP A 64 -19.48 -10.21 -12.70
CA ASP A 64 -18.10 -10.62 -12.49
C ASP A 64 -17.70 -10.38 -11.03
N ASP A 65 -17.47 -11.46 -10.30
CA ASP A 65 -16.78 -11.39 -9.01
C ASP A 65 -15.26 -11.32 -9.23
N VAL A 66 -14.62 -10.32 -8.62
CA VAL A 66 -13.20 -10.02 -8.76
C VAL A 66 -12.63 -9.69 -7.37
N PRO A 67 -12.59 -10.67 -6.45
CA PRO A 67 -12.16 -10.44 -5.06
C PRO A 67 -10.72 -9.93 -5.01
N ALA A 68 -10.47 -9.00 -4.09
CA ALA A 68 -9.22 -8.25 -3.98
C ALA A 68 -8.72 -7.59 -5.29
N GLY A 69 -9.57 -7.46 -6.31
CA GLY A 69 -9.20 -6.99 -7.63
C GLY A 69 -8.35 -7.99 -8.41
N GLY A 70 -8.34 -9.28 -8.06
CA GLY A 70 -7.51 -10.31 -8.68
C GLY A 70 -6.01 -10.15 -8.39
N LEU A 71 -5.68 -9.42 -7.31
CA LEU A 71 -4.32 -9.03 -6.97
C LEU A 71 -4.19 -8.88 -5.45
N VAL A 72 -3.24 -9.60 -4.84
CA VAL A 72 -2.85 -9.35 -3.45
C VAL A 72 -1.69 -8.37 -3.46
N THR A 73 -1.81 -7.29 -2.68
CA THR A 73 -0.76 -6.28 -2.54
C THR A 73 -0.54 -5.96 -1.08
N GLY A 74 0.72 -5.79 -0.66
CA GLY A 74 1.01 -5.40 0.71
C GLY A 74 2.49 -5.17 0.96
N ILE A 75 2.82 -4.97 2.23
CA ILE A 75 4.19 -4.76 2.69
C ILE A 75 4.50 -5.77 3.80
N GLY A 76 5.62 -6.46 3.71
CA GLY A 76 6.11 -7.37 4.74
C GLY A 76 7.64 -7.42 4.79
N LEU A 77 8.21 -8.18 5.72
CA LEU A 77 9.65 -8.31 5.90
C LEU A 77 10.21 -9.50 5.11
N ILE A 78 11.28 -9.24 4.36
CA ILE A 78 12.13 -10.28 3.75
C ILE A 78 13.59 -9.93 4.10
N HIS A 79 14.26 -10.83 4.81
CA HIS A 79 15.59 -10.58 5.38
C HIS A 79 15.68 -9.28 6.20
N GLY A 80 14.64 -8.99 6.99
CA GLY A 80 14.53 -7.80 7.84
C GLY A 80 14.22 -6.50 7.09
N ASN A 81 14.03 -6.55 5.78
CA ASN A 81 13.73 -5.38 4.95
C ASN A 81 12.24 -5.31 4.63
N LEU A 82 11.64 -4.11 4.72
CA LEU A 82 10.28 -3.87 4.25
C LEU A 82 10.24 -3.94 2.72
N VAL A 83 9.46 -4.87 2.17
CA VAL A 83 9.31 -5.10 0.74
C VAL A 83 7.85 -4.88 0.34
N ALA A 84 7.64 -4.11 -0.74
CA ALA A 84 6.34 -3.97 -1.38
C ALA A 84 6.09 -5.16 -2.31
N ILE A 85 5.08 -5.97 -2.02
CA ILE A 85 4.80 -7.22 -2.73
C ILE A 85 3.50 -7.10 -3.52
N VAL A 86 3.55 -7.44 -4.81
CA VAL A 86 2.41 -7.64 -5.70
C VAL A 86 2.33 -9.11 -6.06
N ALA A 87 1.17 -9.74 -5.90
CA ALA A 87 0.95 -11.12 -6.32
C ALA A 87 -0.35 -11.25 -7.12
N ASN A 88 -0.26 -11.66 -8.38
CA ASN A 88 -1.44 -11.95 -9.19
C ASN A 88 -2.18 -13.17 -8.67
N ASP A 89 -3.51 -13.08 -8.62
CA ASP A 89 -4.37 -14.21 -8.31
C ASP A 89 -4.90 -14.87 -9.58
N ALA A 90 -4.18 -15.91 -10.04
CA ALA A 90 -4.56 -16.67 -11.23
C ALA A 90 -5.89 -17.42 -11.08
N THR A 91 -6.41 -17.60 -9.85
CA THR A 91 -7.72 -18.21 -9.62
C THR A 91 -8.86 -17.23 -9.94
N VAL A 92 -8.62 -15.92 -9.78
CA VAL A 92 -9.59 -14.87 -10.07
C VAL A 92 -9.53 -14.50 -11.55
N LYS A 93 -10.46 -15.03 -12.35
CA LYS A 93 -10.58 -14.75 -13.79
C LYS A 93 -9.25 -14.94 -14.55
N GLY A 94 -8.44 -15.92 -14.15
CA GLY A 94 -7.13 -16.19 -14.77
C GLY A 94 -6.06 -15.15 -14.43
N GLY A 95 -6.22 -14.36 -13.37
CA GLY A 95 -5.31 -13.27 -13.01
C GLY A 95 -5.35 -12.10 -13.98
N THR A 96 -6.44 -11.95 -14.74
CA THR A 96 -6.56 -10.89 -15.75
C THR A 96 -6.70 -9.51 -15.11
N TYR A 97 -6.09 -8.50 -15.73
CA TYR A 97 -6.13 -7.12 -15.23
C TYR A 97 -7.46 -6.45 -15.60
N TYR A 98 -8.31 -6.26 -14.60
CA TYR A 98 -9.45 -5.36 -14.62
C TYR A 98 -8.99 -3.92 -14.33
N PRO A 99 -9.82 -2.88 -14.58
CA PRO A 99 -9.46 -1.50 -14.25
C PRO A 99 -9.02 -1.32 -12.79
N ILE A 100 -9.67 -1.99 -11.84
CA ILE A 100 -9.30 -1.94 -10.42
C ILE A 100 -7.97 -2.65 -10.14
N THR A 101 -7.65 -3.70 -10.88
CA THR A 101 -6.38 -4.43 -10.76
C THR A 101 -5.22 -3.51 -11.12
N VAL A 102 -5.33 -2.78 -12.23
CA VAL A 102 -4.33 -1.77 -12.63
C VAL A 102 -4.19 -0.71 -11.55
N LYS A 103 -5.31 -0.12 -11.12
CA LYS A 103 -5.32 0.93 -10.09
C LYS A 103 -4.70 0.45 -8.77
N LYS A 104 -4.95 -0.80 -8.37
CA LYS A 104 -4.39 -1.41 -7.15
C LYS A 104 -2.89 -1.65 -7.29
N HIS A 105 -2.44 -2.19 -8.42
CA HIS A 105 -1.01 -2.38 -8.71
C HIS A 105 -0.27 -1.03 -8.66
N LEU A 106 -0.75 -0.03 -9.41
CA LEU A 106 -0.14 1.30 -9.46
C LEU A 106 -0.10 1.98 -8.09
N ARG A 107 -1.13 1.78 -7.26
CA ARG A 107 -1.13 2.32 -5.90
C ARG A 107 -0.02 1.72 -5.04
N LEU A 108 0.27 0.42 -5.14
CA LEU A 108 1.40 -0.12 -4.37
C LEU A 108 2.73 0.47 -4.86
N GLN A 109 2.92 0.61 -6.18
CA GLN A 109 4.14 1.24 -6.72
C GLN A 109 4.29 2.70 -6.29
N GLU A 110 3.19 3.46 -6.19
CA GLU A 110 3.20 4.82 -5.66
C GLU A 110 3.71 4.85 -4.21
N ILE A 111 3.23 3.93 -3.37
CA ILE A 111 3.70 3.78 -1.98
C ILE A 111 5.17 3.35 -1.96
N ALA A 112 5.55 2.37 -2.77
CA ALA A 112 6.92 1.88 -2.85
C ALA A 112 7.90 2.99 -3.26
N ALA A 113 7.55 3.81 -4.24
CA ALA A 113 8.35 4.96 -4.64
C ALA A 113 8.47 6.00 -3.52
N ALA A 114 7.35 6.34 -2.85
CA ALA A 114 7.34 7.34 -1.78
C ALA A 114 8.10 6.89 -0.52
N CYS A 115 8.01 5.60 -0.18
CA CYS A 115 8.64 5.00 1.00
C CYS A 115 10.00 4.34 0.69
N ARG A 116 10.46 4.38 -0.57
CA ARG A 116 11.67 3.71 -1.07
C ARG A 116 11.73 2.21 -0.73
N LEU A 117 10.63 1.51 -0.94
CA LEU A 117 10.52 0.08 -0.69
C LEU A 117 10.92 -0.72 -1.94
N PRO A 118 11.86 -1.68 -1.85
CA PRO A 118 12.06 -2.68 -2.89
C PRO A 118 10.72 -3.31 -3.32
N CYS A 119 10.59 -3.61 -4.60
CA CYS A 119 9.38 -4.21 -5.16
C CYS A 119 9.60 -5.67 -5.53
N LEU A 120 8.64 -6.52 -5.16
CA LEU A 120 8.55 -7.91 -5.57
C LEU A 120 7.25 -8.15 -6.35
N TYR A 121 7.37 -8.65 -7.57
CA TYR A 121 6.27 -9.00 -8.45
C TYR A 121 6.16 -10.52 -8.61
N LEU A 122 5.15 -11.14 -7.99
CA LEU A 122 4.81 -12.54 -8.21
C LEU A 122 3.80 -12.63 -9.37
N VAL A 123 4.34 -12.90 -10.56
CA VAL A 123 3.64 -12.77 -11.83
C VAL A 123 2.95 -14.08 -12.21
N ASP A 124 1.63 -14.00 -12.41
CA ASP A 124 0.78 -15.13 -12.79
C ASP A 124 -0.53 -14.61 -13.40
N SER A 125 -0.47 -14.04 -14.60
CA SER A 125 -1.56 -13.28 -15.21
C SER A 125 -1.80 -13.65 -16.67
N GLY A 126 -3.06 -13.92 -17.00
CA GLY A 126 -3.53 -14.14 -18.37
C GLY A 126 -3.56 -12.90 -19.28
N GLY A 127 -3.18 -11.71 -18.79
CA GLY A 127 -3.19 -10.46 -19.55
C GLY A 127 -4.32 -9.49 -19.12
N ALA A 128 -4.76 -8.63 -20.03
CA ALA A 128 -5.79 -7.61 -19.75
C ALA A 128 -7.23 -8.14 -19.91
N ASN A 129 -8.17 -7.57 -19.15
CA ASN A 129 -9.61 -7.80 -19.38
C ASN A 129 -10.05 -7.10 -20.68
N LEU A 130 -10.02 -7.84 -21.79
CA LEU A 130 -10.29 -7.30 -23.13
C LEU A 130 -11.63 -6.56 -23.28
N PRO A 131 -12.76 -7.02 -22.69
CA PRO A 131 -14.02 -6.28 -22.76
C PRO A 131 -13.95 -4.86 -22.19
N ARG A 132 -13.00 -4.60 -21.28
CA ARG A 132 -12.79 -3.30 -20.61
C ARG A 132 -11.45 -2.68 -20.95
N GLN A 133 -10.86 -3.04 -22.10
CA GLN A 133 -9.51 -2.60 -22.47
C GLN A 133 -9.33 -1.07 -22.47
N ALA A 134 -10.39 -0.31 -22.79
CA ALA A 134 -10.34 1.15 -22.82
C ALA A 134 -10.03 1.77 -21.44
N ASP A 135 -10.42 1.09 -20.36
CA ASP A 135 -10.18 1.49 -18.97
C ASP A 135 -8.98 0.76 -18.35
N VAL A 136 -8.23 0.02 -19.17
CA VAL A 136 -7.07 -0.78 -18.75
C VAL A 136 -5.80 -0.36 -19.48
N PHE A 137 -5.87 0.10 -20.73
CA PHE A 137 -4.70 0.24 -21.61
C PHE A 137 -4.23 1.68 -21.89
N PRO A 138 -5.07 2.61 -22.39
CA PRO A 138 -4.57 3.78 -23.13
C PRO A 138 -4.08 4.98 -22.30
N ASP A 139 -4.61 5.21 -21.09
CA ASP A 139 -4.42 6.47 -20.38
C ASP A 139 -3.16 6.49 -19.49
N ARG A 140 -2.78 7.67 -18.98
CA ARG A 140 -1.60 7.90 -18.14
C ARG A 140 -1.50 6.93 -16.97
N ASP A 141 -2.62 6.64 -16.30
CA ASP A 141 -2.69 5.80 -15.11
C ASP A 141 -3.24 4.40 -15.43
N HIS A 142 -3.05 3.94 -16.67
CA HIS A 142 -3.41 2.60 -17.13
C HIS A 142 -2.18 1.67 -17.15
N PHE A 143 -2.33 0.46 -17.72
CA PHE A 143 -1.38 -0.65 -17.59
C PHE A 143 0.07 -0.31 -17.92
N GLY A 144 0.30 0.53 -18.94
CA GLY A 144 1.65 0.98 -19.31
C GLY A 144 2.38 1.75 -18.21
N ARG A 145 1.66 2.35 -17.25
CA ARG A 145 2.24 3.08 -16.13
C ARG A 145 3.01 2.19 -15.17
N ILE A 146 2.70 0.88 -15.13
CA ILE A 146 3.42 -0.11 -14.32
C ILE A 146 4.89 -0.13 -14.72
N PHE A 147 5.16 -0.18 -16.02
CA PHE A 147 6.52 -0.25 -16.58
C PHE A 147 7.27 1.07 -16.44
N PHE A 148 6.58 2.20 -16.65
CA PHE A 148 7.15 3.51 -16.38
C PHE A 148 7.61 3.62 -14.92
N ASN A 149 6.78 3.20 -13.98
CA ASN A 149 7.11 3.24 -12.56
C ASN A 149 8.28 2.30 -12.23
N GLN A 150 8.29 1.06 -12.74
CA GLN A 150 9.41 0.12 -12.56
C GLN A 150 10.73 0.74 -13.01
N ALA A 151 10.80 1.25 -14.23
CA ALA A 151 12.02 1.88 -14.76
C ALA A 151 12.47 3.08 -13.93
N ARG A 152 11.53 3.94 -13.50
CA ARG A 152 11.87 5.12 -12.68
C ARG A 152 12.29 4.76 -11.26
N MET A 153 11.72 3.70 -10.67
CA MET A 153 12.11 3.20 -9.35
C MET A 153 13.48 2.52 -9.39
N SER A 154 13.73 1.66 -10.37
CA SER A 154 15.06 1.05 -10.61
C SER A 154 16.13 2.14 -10.78
N ALA A 155 15.89 3.14 -11.64
CA ALA A 155 16.80 4.28 -11.82
C ALA A 155 17.01 5.12 -10.55
N ALA A 156 16.09 5.08 -9.60
CA ALA A 156 16.20 5.74 -8.29
C ALA A 156 16.87 4.85 -7.21
N GLY A 157 17.40 3.68 -7.60
CA GLY A 157 18.02 2.70 -6.73
C GLY A 157 17.03 1.97 -5.82
N ILE A 158 15.78 1.79 -6.28
CA ILE A 158 14.77 0.98 -5.59
C ILE A 158 14.66 -0.36 -6.35
N PRO A 159 15.14 -1.48 -5.79
CA PRO A 159 15.21 -2.75 -6.51
C PRO A 159 13.85 -3.24 -7.01
N GLN A 160 13.82 -3.76 -8.23
CA GLN A 160 12.66 -4.32 -8.91
C GLN A 160 12.88 -5.81 -9.18
N ILE A 161 12.22 -6.69 -8.43
CA ILE A 161 12.39 -8.15 -8.56
C ILE A 161 11.11 -8.77 -9.11
N ALA A 162 11.23 -9.67 -10.09
CA ALA A 162 10.09 -10.38 -10.66
C ALA A 162 10.24 -11.90 -10.57
N VAL A 163 9.14 -12.60 -10.27
CA VAL A 163 9.08 -14.06 -10.18
C VAL A 163 7.92 -14.55 -11.03
N VAL A 164 8.22 -15.19 -12.15
CA VAL A 164 7.25 -15.69 -13.11
C VAL A 164 6.83 -17.11 -12.72
N LEU A 165 5.65 -17.19 -12.10
CA LEU A 165 5.06 -18.40 -11.53
C LEU A 165 3.95 -18.98 -12.42
N GLY A 166 3.70 -18.36 -13.57
CA GLY A 166 2.67 -18.76 -14.51
C GLY A 166 2.74 -17.99 -15.82
N SER A 167 1.56 -17.72 -16.41
CA SER A 167 1.48 -16.99 -17.67
C SER A 167 1.90 -15.52 -17.49
N CYS A 168 2.64 -15.01 -18.48
CA CYS A 168 3.07 -13.62 -18.56
C CYS A 168 3.04 -13.17 -20.03
N THR A 169 1.86 -12.73 -20.48
CA THR A 169 1.58 -12.47 -21.91
C THR A 169 1.47 -10.99 -22.25
N ALA A 170 1.79 -10.65 -23.50
CA ALA A 170 1.65 -9.33 -24.10
C ALA A 170 2.33 -8.23 -23.28
N GLY A 171 1.62 -7.16 -22.93
CA GLY A 171 2.18 -6.10 -22.10
C GLY A 171 2.74 -6.62 -20.77
N GLY A 172 2.15 -7.68 -20.20
CA GLY A 172 2.61 -8.26 -18.94
C GLY A 172 4.06 -8.76 -19.01
N ALA A 173 4.54 -9.17 -20.19
CA ALA A 173 5.90 -9.65 -20.42
C ALA A 173 6.97 -8.61 -20.07
N TYR A 174 6.63 -7.32 -20.06
CA TYR A 174 7.56 -6.27 -19.63
C TYR A 174 7.82 -6.29 -18.12
N MET A 175 6.95 -6.86 -17.28
CA MET A 175 7.20 -6.92 -15.83
C MET A 175 8.48 -7.68 -15.50
N PRO A 176 8.69 -8.94 -15.95
CA PRO A 176 9.97 -9.61 -15.76
C PRO A 176 11.09 -9.02 -16.62
N ALA A 177 10.82 -8.63 -17.87
CA ALA A 177 11.87 -8.14 -18.77
C ALA A 177 12.45 -6.76 -18.39
N MET A 178 11.76 -6.00 -17.52
CA MET A 178 12.23 -4.71 -16.99
C MET A 178 12.60 -4.76 -15.50
N ALA A 179 12.51 -5.94 -14.88
CA ALA A 179 13.00 -6.13 -13.52
C ALA A 179 14.54 -6.11 -13.51
N ASP A 180 15.13 -5.72 -12.37
CA ASP A 180 16.58 -5.74 -12.16
C ASP A 180 17.09 -7.19 -12.09
N GLU A 181 16.32 -8.08 -11.45
CA GLU A 181 16.52 -9.53 -11.50
C GLU A 181 15.16 -10.25 -11.60
N SER A 182 15.16 -11.35 -12.33
CA SER A 182 13.96 -12.11 -12.66
C SER A 182 14.16 -13.62 -12.53
N VAL A 183 13.18 -14.28 -11.93
CA VAL A 183 13.14 -15.72 -11.69
C VAL A 183 12.00 -16.33 -12.49
N ILE A 184 12.17 -17.51 -13.09
CA ILE A 184 11.11 -18.21 -13.81
C ILE A 184 11.04 -19.69 -13.42
N VAL A 185 9.82 -20.20 -13.22
CA VAL A 185 9.58 -21.60 -12.84
C VAL A 185 9.42 -22.47 -14.07
N LYS A 186 10.23 -23.51 -14.20
CA LYS A 186 10.13 -24.54 -15.24
C LYS A 186 8.72 -25.15 -15.31
N GLY A 187 8.16 -25.27 -16.52
CA GLY A 187 6.89 -25.94 -16.78
C GLY A 187 5.63 -25.15 -16.37
N ASN A 188 5.78 -24.10 -15.56
CA ASN A 188 4.68 -23.21 -15.17
C ASN A 188 4.84 -21.80 -15.78
N GLY A 189 6.03 -21.23 -15.64
CA GLY A 189 6.36 -19.87 -16.06
C GLY A 189 6.51 -19.76 -17.57
N THR A 190 5.80 -18.83 -18.18
CA THR A 190 5.92 -18.53 -19.61
C THR A 190 5.87 -17.03 -19.87
N ILE A 191 6.73 -16.50 -20.74
CA ILE A 191 6.80 -15.08 -21.11
C ILE A 191 6.72 -14.94 -22.62
N PHE A 192 5.83 -14.08 -23.13
CA PHE A 192 5.81 -13.76 -24.56
C PHE A 192 5.02 -12.48 -24.84
N LEU A 193 5.44 -11.69 -25.84
CA LEU A 193 4.67 -10.53 -26.32
C LEU A 193 3.43 -10.96 -27.11
N GLY A 194 3.45 -12.13 -27.72
CA GLY A 194 2.30 -12.72 -28.39
C GLY A 194 2.24 -14.20 -28.09
N GLY A 195 1.20 -14.65 -27.39
CA GLY A 195 1.06 -16.06 -27.04
C GLY A 195 0.76 -16.96 -28.24
N PRO A 196 0.75 -18.29 -28.04
CA PRO A 196 0.51 -19.25 -29.11
C PRO A 196 -0.73 -18.98 -29.98
N PRO A 197 -1.89 -18.53 -29.44
CA PRO A 197 -3.03 -18.19 -30.27
C PRO A 197 -2.75 -17.04 -31.25
N LEU A 198 -1.99 -16.03 -30.82
CA LEU A 198 -1.64 -14.88 -31.67
C LEU A 198 -0.60 -15.26 -32.72
N VAL A 199 0.41 -16.06 -32.35
CA VAL A 199 1.40 -16.58 -33.30
C VAL A 199 0.71 -17.38 -34.40
N ARG A 200 -0.19 -18.29 -34.02
CA ARG A 200 -0.96 -19.08 -34.99
C ARG A 200 -1.81 -18.21 -35.90
N ALA A 201 -2.47 -17.19 -35.35
CA ALA A 201 -3.31 -16.27 -36.14
C ALA A 201 -2.48 -15.43 -37.13
N ALA A 202 -1.27 -15.02 -36.75
CA ALA A 202 -0.43 -14.14 -37.56
C ALA A 202 0.42 -14.88 -38.60
N THR A 203 0.92 -16.07 -38.29
CA THR A 203 1.92 -16.78 -39.13
C THR A 203 1.47 -18.18 -39.56
N GLY A 204 0.41 -18.72 -38.98
CA GLY A 204 0.00 -20.12 -39.16
C GLY A 204 0.82 -21.14 -38.37
N ALA A 205 1.90 -20.73 -37.70
CA ALA A 205 2.75 -21.63 -36.93
C ALA A 205 2.02 -22.16 -35.68
N VAL A 206 2.18 -23.45 -35.42
CA VAL A 206 1.68 -24.10 -34.20
C VAL A 206 2.86 -24.35 -33.29
N VAL A 207 2.86 -23.69 -32.13
CA VAL A 207 3.92 -23.76 -31.13
C VAL A 207 3.26 -23.86 -29.75
N THR A 208 3.85 -24.61 -28.84
CA THR A 208 3.36 -24.66 -27.45
C THR A 208 3.82 -23.42 -26.65
N ALA A 209 3.20 -23.17 -25.50
CA ALA A 209 3.61 -22.05 -24.65
C ALA A 209 5.04 -22.22 -24.09
N GLU A 210 5.43 -23.45 -23.75
CA GLU A 210 6.78 -23.77 -23.25
C GLU A 210 7.85 -23.59 -24.34
N GLU A 211 7.59 -24.04 -25.57
CA GLU A 211 8.51 -23.83 -26.70
C GLU A 211 8.65 -22.35 -27.09
N LEU A 212 7.56 -21.59 -27.00
CA LEU A 212 7.54 -20.19 -27.40
C LEU A 212 8.20 -19.26 -26.37
N GLY A 213 8.08 -19.57 -25.08
CA GLY A 213 8.42 -18.64 -24.01
C GLY A 213 8.64 -19.27 -22.64
N GLY A 214 8.99 -20.55 -22.59
CA GLY A 214 9.23 -21.27 -21.33
C GLY A 214 10.52 -20.87 -20.62
N ALA A 215 10.70 -21.39 -19.41
CA ALA A 215 11.85 -21.12 -18.55
C ALA A 215 13.19 -21.43 -19.24
N ALA A 216 13.27 -22.56 -19.96
CA ALA A 216 14.51 -22.98 -20.60
C ALA A 216 14.94 -21.98 -21.68
N LEU A 217 14.00 -21.55 -22.53
CA LEU A 217 14.27 -20.56 -23.58
C LEU A 217 14.82 -19.26 -22.99
N HIS A 218 14.15 -18.73 -21.96
CA HIS A 218 14.49 -17.41 -21.43
C HIS A 218 15.75 -17.39 -20.56
N CYS A 219 16.08 -18.47 -19.85
CA CYS A 219 17.32 -18.57 -19.06
C CYS A 219 18.55 -19.02 -19.85
N THR A 220 18.39 -19.76 -20.96
CA THR A 220 19.53 -20.35 -21.67
C THR A 220 19.82 -19.74 -23.04
N THR A 221 18.80 -19.12 -23.66
CA THR A 221 18.93 -18.62 -25.04
C THR A 221 18.70 -17.11 -25.12
N SER A 222 17.56 -16.61 -24.66
CA SER A 222 17.22 -15.19 -24.85
C SER A 222 17.81 -14.27 -23.78
N GLY A 223 18.05 -14.76 -22.57
CA GLY A 223 18.48 -13.95 -21.42
C GLY A 223 17.41 -12.97 -20.93
N VAL A 224 16.11 -13.27 -21.14
CA VAL A 224 15.01 -12.45 -20.59
C VAL A 224 14.83 -12.71 -19.09
N THR A 225 15.25 -13.88 -18.62
CA THR A 225 15.19 -14.24 -17.21
C THR A 225 16.53 -14.72 -16.69
N ASP A 226 16.86 -14.32 -15.46
CA ASP A 226 18.19 -14.48 -14.89
C ASP A 226 18.34 -15.82 -14.13
N HIS A 227 17.26 -16.26 -13.48
CA HIS A 227 17.29 -17.42 -12.59
C HIS A 227 16.29 -18.50 -13.00
N PHE A 228 16.79 -19.71 -13.22
CA PHE A 228 16.01 -20.89 -13.57
C PHE A 228 15.58 -21.67 -12.32
N ALA A 229 14.29 -21.66 -12.00
CA ALA A 229 13.74 -22.43 -10.88
C ALA A 229 13.13 -23.75 -11.37
N GLN A 230 13.34 -24.82 -10.60
CA GLN A 230 12.82 -26.16 -10.92
C GLN A 230 11.33 -26.29 -10.59
N ASP A 231 10.89 -25.61 -9.54
CA ASP A 231 9.52 -25.56 -9.03
C ASP A 231 9.29 -24.24 -8.25
N GLU A 232 8.08 -24.02 -7.73
CA GLU A 232 7.77 -22.80 -6.97
C GLU A 232 8.60 -22.67 -5.68
N PRO A 233 8.75 -23.70 -4.81
CA PRO A 233 9.59 -23.59 -3.62
C PRO A 233 11.04 -23.18 -3.92
N HIS A 234 11.64 -23.71 -4.97
CA HIS A 234 12.97 -23.30 -5.42
C HIS A 234 12.97 -21.83 -5.88
N ALA A 235 11.96 -21.37 -6.62
CA ALA A 235 11.85 -19.96 -7.02
C ALA A 235 11.76 -19.02 -5.81
N LEU A 236 11.00 -19.38 -4.77
CA LEU A 236 10.90 -18.58 -3.55
C LEU A 236 12.23 -18.53 -2.79
N THR A 237 12.97 -19.63 -2.76
CA THR A 237 14.33 -19.69 -2.17
C THR A 237 15.29 -18.77 -2.91
N ILE A 238 15.32 -18.84 -4.25
CA ILE A 238 16.13 -17.93 -5.08
C ILE A 238 15.73 -16.47 -4.81
N THR A 239 14.43 -16.19 -4.75
CA THR A 239 13.93 -14.83 -4.50
C THR A 239 14.42 -14.30 -3.16
N ARG A 240 14.36 -15.09 -2.08
CA ARG A 240 14.92 -14.70 -0.79
C ARG A 240 16.44 -14.44 -0.87
N ASN A 241 17.18 -15.28 -1.60
CA ASN A 241 18.61 -15.07 -1.83
C ASN A 241 18.90 -13.76 -2.58
N ILE A 242 18.08 -13.35 -3.54
CA ILE A 242 18.19 -12.04 -4.20
C ILE A 242 18.07 -10.93 -3.16
N PHE A 243 17.02 -10.97 -2.33
CA PHE A 243 16.82 -9.98 -1.26
C PHE A 243 17.97 -9.91 -0.25
N ALA A 244 18.59 -11.04 0.09
CA ALA A 244 19.77 -11.09 0.95
C ALA A 244 20.99 -10.36 0.35
N ASN A 245 21.07 -10.26 -0.98
CA ASN A 245 22.20 -9.66 -1.71
C ASN A 245 21.95 -8.22 -2.18
N LEU A 246 20.79 -7.62 -1.90
CA LEU A 246 20.46 -6.25 -2.33
C LEU A 246 21.27 -5.15 -1.63
N ASN A 247 22.06 -5.49 -0.59
CA ASN A 247 22.83 -4.53 0.21
C ASN A 247 22.00 -3.32 0.66
N LEU A 248 20.76 -3.58 1.09
CA LEU A 248 19.86 -2.55 1.56
C LEU A 248 20.37 -2.01 2.89
N ARG A 249 20.58 -0.69 2.97
CA ARG A 249 20.80 -0.04 4.26
C ARG A 249 19.50 -0.10 5.04
N ASN A 250 19.50 -0.79 6.18
CA ASN A 250 18.38 -0.81 7.11
C ASN A 250 18.01 0.62 7.50
N MET A 251 16.98 1.21 6.87
CA MET A 251 16.51 2.57 7.19
C MET A 251 15.99 2.69 8.63
N HIS A 252 15.63 1.56 9.25
CA HIS A 252 15.23 1.48 10.65
C HIS A 252 16.37 1.77 11.64
N ASN A 253 17.63 1.79 11.20
CA ASN A 253 18.78 1.94 12.07
C ASN A 253 19.42 3.34 12.03
N THR A 254 18.67 4.38 11.65
CA THR A 254 19.16 5.76 11.78
C THR A 254 18.80 6.27 13.17
N PRO A 255 19.75 6.41 14.10
CA PRO A 255 19.45 6.94 15.42
C PRO A 255 19.00 8.40 15.23
N THR A 256 17.75 8.68 15.54
CA THR A 256 17.26 10.06 15.61
C THR A 256 17.70 10.62 16.95
N THR A 257 19.01 10.86 17.12
CA THR A 257 19.61 11.78 18.10
C THR A 257 21.13 11.67 18.01
N ALA A 258 21.78 12.81 17.74
CA ALA A 258 23.18 12.99 18.05
C ALA A 258 23.33 12.98 19.57
N ALA A 259 23.79 11.86 20.13
CA ALA A 259 24.39 11.81 21.44
C ALA A 259 25.61 10.90 21.37
N THR A 260 26.77 11.54 21.50
CA THR A 260 28.08 10.92 21.72
C THR A 260 28.04 9.80 22.75
N SER A 261 28.39 8.58 22.35
CA SER A 261 29.31 7.73 23.11
C SER A 261 29.75 6.52 22.28
N SER A 262 30.97 6.11 22.56
CA SER A 262 31.87 5.22 21.83
C SER A 262 31.58 3.72 22.04
N SER A 263 31.79 2.96 20.94
CA SER A 263 32.34 1.59 20.85
C SER A 263 31.80 0.46 21.73
N SER A 264 31.21 -0.56 21.09
CA SER A 264 31.76 -1.94 21.05
C SER A 264 30.85 -2.96 20.30
N SER A 265 31.43 -3.60 19.27
CA SER A 265 31.29 -5.00 18.80
C SER A 265 29.96 -5.79 18.84
N SER A 266 29.56 -6.24 17.65
CA SER A 266 29.05 -7.57 17.22
C SER A 266 27.94 -8.29 18.01
N SER A 267 26.77 -8.44 17.38
CA SER A 267 26.16 -9.75 17.07
C SER A 267 24.90 -9.58 16.21
N SER A 268 24.75 -10.42 15.21
CA SER A 268 23.51 -10.64 14.45
C SER A 268 22.31 -11.00 15.33
N SER A 269 21.11 -10.80 14.77
CA SER A 269 19.78 -11.29 15.18
C SER A 269 18.94 -10.41 16.13
N ARG A 270 18.28 -9.40 15.55
CA ARG A 270 16.89 -8.96 15.84
C ARG A 270 16.57 -7.68 15.05
N PRO A 271 15.32 -7.44 14.60
CA PRO A 271 14.92 -6.09 14.27
C PRO A 271 14.88 -5.30 15.58
N ALA A 272 15.81 -4.37 15.77
CA ALA A 272 15.86 -3.52 16.95
C ALA A 272 14.71 -2.51 16.91
N CYS A 273 13.59 -2.83 17.57
CA CYS A 273 12.84 -1.83 18.32
C CYS A 273 13.65 -1.55 19.60
N ASP A 274 14.28 -0.39 19.71
CA ASP A 274 14.97 0.07 20.93
C ASP A 274 14.04 1.06 21.69
N PRO A 275 14.18 1.28 23.01
CA PRO A 275 13.47 0.51 24.03
C PRO A 275 12.74 1.42 25.04
N ASP A 276 11.92 2.37 24.59
CA ASP A 276 11.17 3.25 25.52
C ASP A 276 9.82 3.77 24.98
N TRP A 277 9.22 3.08 24.00
CA TRP A 277 7.79 3.29 23.75
C TRP A 277 6.99 2.52 24.80
N GLN A 278 5.88 3.10 25.23
CA GLN A 278 5.01 2.51 26.23
C GLN A 278 3.60 2.47 25.66
N GLU A 279 2.88 1.39 25.95
CA GLU A 279 1.49 1.25 25.59
C GLU A 279 0.66 2.46 26.07
N PRO A 280 -0.41 2.82 25.36
CA PRO A 280 -1.37 3.81 25.85
C PRO A 280 -1.92 3.40 27.23
N LEU A 281 -2.23 4.39 28.07
CA LEU A 281 -2.82 4.16 29.41
C LEU A 281 -4.25 3.62 29.36
N TYR A 282 -4.90 3.68 28.20
CA TYR A 282 -6.26 3.20 27.97
C TYR A 282 -6.23 2.10 26.92
N ASP A 283 -7.01 1.04 27.14
CA ASP A 283 -7.08 -0.10 26.23
C ASP A 283 -7.57 0.36 24.84
N PRO A 284 -6.83 0.10 23.74
CA PRO A 284 -7.28 0.37 22.39
C PRO A 284 -8.64 -0.24 22.03
N VAL A 285 -9.05 -1.35 22.66
CA VAL A 285 -10.39 -1.96 22.47
C VAL A 285 -11.50 -0.99 22.85
N GLU A 286 -11.27 -0.11 23.82
CA GLU A 286 -12.23 0.92 24.23
C GLU A 286 -12.50 1.99 23.16
N LEU A 287 -11.70 2.05 22.07
CA LEU A 287 -12.02 2.88 20.89
C LEU A 287 -13.42 2.57 20.35
N ARG A 288 -13.89 1.33 20.54
CA ARG A 288 -15.23 0.89 20.12
C ARG A 288 -16.37 1.63 20.81
N GLY A 289 -16.13 2.14 22.03
CA GLY A 289 -17.06 2.97 22.80
C GLY A 289 -16.72 4.47 22.77
N ALA A 290 -15.50 4.84 22.34
CA ALA A 290 -15.07 6.23 22.28
C ALA A 290 -15.73 7.04 21.15
N VAL A 291 -16.17 6.37 20.09
CA VAL A 291 -16.84 6.98 18.93
C VAL A 291 -18.35 6.67 19.01
N PRO A 292 -19.23 7.70 19.05
CA PRO A 292 -20.67 7.50 19.07
C PRO A 292 -21.19 6.75 17.84
N SER A 293 -22.22 5.93 18.02
CA SER A 293 -22.94 5.28 16.91
C SER A 293 -23.71 6.27 16.04
N ASP A 294 -24.22 7.36 16.63
CA ASP A 294 -24.77 8.49 15.88
C ASP A 294 -23.65 9.37 15.33
N SER A 295 -23.47 9.31 14.00
CA SER A 295 -22.50 10.14 13.26
C SER A 295 -22.62 11.65 13.48
N LYS A 296 -23.76 12.15 14.00
CA LYS A 296 -24.00 13.56 14.29
C LYS A 296 -23.74 13.94 15.74
N ALA A 297 -23.63 12.97 16.64
CA ALA A 297 -23.39 13.26 18.05
C ALA A 297 -21.98 13.85 18.24
N PRO A 298 -21.84 14.97 18.97
CA PRO A 298 -20.52 15.52 19.28
C PRO A 298 -19.79 14.65 20.29
N TRP A 299 -18.47 14.52 20.13
CA TRP A 299 -17.58 13.79 21.04
C TRP A 299 -16.18 14.40 21.01
N ASP A 300 -15.38 14.14 22.04
CA ASP A 300 -14.02 14.68 22.14
C ASP A 300 -12.98 13.73 21.52
N VAL A 301 -12.34 14.18 20.44
CA VAL A 301 -11.32 13.40 19.74
C VAL A 301 -10.11 13.06 20.59
N ARG A 302 -9.86 13.78 21.69
CA ARG A 302 -8.80 13.45 22.65
C ARG A 302 -8.99 12.08 23.29
N GLY A 303 -10.23 11.60 23.39
CA GLY A 303 -10.52 10.23 23.84
C GLY A 303 -9.91 9.16 22.92
N VAL A 304 -9.85 9.43 21.61
CA VAL A 304 -9.15 8.58 20.64
C VAL A 304 -7.64 8.72 20.78
N LEU A 305 -7.13 9.95 20.92
CA LEU A 305 -5.68 10.20 21.07
C LEU A 305 -5.08 9.48 22.28
N GLY A 306 -5.80 9.47 23.41
CA GLY A 306 -5.38 8.76 24.61
C GLY A 306 -5.26 7.24 24.42
N ARG A 307 -5.88 6.65 23.40
CA ARG A 307 -5.85 5.19 23.12
C ARG A 307 -4.89 4.79 22.02
N ILE A 308 -4.25 5.76 21.35
CA ILE A 308 -3.35 5.47 20.23
C ILE A 308 -1.93 5.98 20.46
N LEU A 309 -1.74 7.08 21.19
CA LEU A 309 -0.42 7.66 21.43
C LEU A 309 0.29 6.97 22.59
N ASP A 310 1.62 6.84 22.51
CA ASP A 310 2.43 6.22 23.56
C ASP A 310 2.22 6.94 24.91
N CYS A 311 2.11 6.17 26.00
CA CYS A 311 1.78 6.69 27.34
C CYS A 311 0.50 7.55 27.40
N SER A 312 -0.36 7.56 26.37
CA SER A 312 -1.44 8.54 26.21
C SER A 312 -0.97 10.01 26.29
N ARG A 313 0.31 10.28 26.01
CA ARG A 313 0.89 11.62 26.14
C ARG A 313 0.63 12.43 24.88
N PHE A 314 0.09 13.64 25.08
CA PHE A 314 -0.19 14.55 24.00
C PHE A 314 0.06 16.00 24.41
N GLU A 315 1.00 16.66 23.75
CA GLU A 315 1.31 18.06 23.96
C GLU A 315 0.49 18.93 23.00
N GLU A 316 -0.65 19.43 23.49
CA GLU A 316 -1.59 20.16 22.65
C GLU A 316 -1.09 21.57 22.28
N PHE A 317 -0.92 21.81 20.99
CA PHE A 317 -0.62 23.12 20.43
C PHE A 317 -1.90 23.96 20.32
N LYS A 318 -1.85 25.21 20.82
CA LYS A 318 -2.99 26.15 20.79
C LYS A 318 -4.29 25.55 21.36
N SER A 319 -4.21 24.91 22.52
CA SER A 319 -5.36 24.27 23.20
C SER A 319 -6.55 25.22 23.43
N ASN A 320 -6.28 26.52 23.62
CA ASN A 320 -7.30 27.54 23.87
C ASN A 320 -7.76 28.32 22.62
N TYR A 321 -7.32 27.97 21.41
CA TYR A 321 -7.66 28.67 20.16
C TYR A 321 -8.10 27.68 19.07
N GLY A 322 -9.17 27.99 18.31
CA GLY A 322 -9.67 27.13 17.24
C GLY A 322 -10.00 25.70 17.71
N LYS A 323 -10.77 25.57 18.81
CA LYS A 323 -10.98 24.32 19.57
C LYS A 323 -11.67 23.18 18.79
N THR A 324 -12.25 23.47 17.62
CA THR A 324 -12.84 22.46 16.73
C THR A 324 -11.78 21.72 15.89
N LEU A 325 -10.51 22.10 16.00
CA LEU A 325 -9.38 21.35 15.49
C LEU A 325 -8.35 21.16 16.60
N VAL A 326 -8.08 19.90 16.94
CA VAL A 326 -7.05 19.51 17.90
C VAL A 326 -5.75 19.31 17.14
N THR A 327 -4.68 19.96 17.60
CA THR A 327 -3.35 19.83 17.02
C THR A 327 -2.33 19.70 18.13
N GLY A 328 -1.31 18.86 17.97
CA GLY A 328 -0.30 18.68 19.00
C GLY A 328 0.68 17.58 18.68
N PHE A 329 1.68 17.43 19.54
CA PHE A 329 2.74 16.45 19.38
C PHE A 329 2.50 15.25 20.28
N GLY A 330 2.84 14.06 19.78
CA GLY A 330 2.88 12.82 20.54
C GLY A 330 3.92 11.87 19.93
N THR A 331 3.93 10.63 20.38
CA THR A 331 4.73 9.56 19.78
C THR A 331 3.86 8.33 19.50
N LEU A 332 4.25 7.57 18.46
CA LEU A 332 3.65 6.29 18.08
C LEU A 332 4.75 5.26 17.91
N TYR A 333 4.78 4.24 18.76
CA TYR A 333 5.84 3.24 18.80
C TYR A 333 7.24 3.91 18.84
N GLY A 334 7.37 4.97 19.65
CA GLY A 334 8.60 5.75 19.82
C GLY A 334 8.88 6.77 18.71
N GLN A 335 8.08 6.82 17.65
CA GLN A 335 8.27 7.76 16.54
C GLN A 335 7.50 9.07 16.80
N PRO A 336 8.13 10.25 16.66
CA PRO A 336 7.44 11.51 16.84
C PRO A 336 6.36 11.70 15.77
N VAL A 337 5.19 12.19 16.19
CA VAL A 337 4.06 12.46 15.28
C VAL A 337 3.40 13.80 15.61
N GLY A 338 3.07 14.55 14.57
CA GLY A 338 2.22 15.73 14.64
C GLY A 338 0.79 15.35 14.29
N VAL A 339 -0.12 15.47 15.25
CA VAL A 339 -1.53 15.10 15.06
C VAL A 339 -2.35 16.32 14.65
N VAL A 340 -3.23 16.14 13.66
CA VAL A 340 -4.25 17.11 13.24
C VAL A 340 -5.60 16.39 13.22
N ALA A 341 -6.46 16.65 14.19
CA ALA A 341 -7.68 15.89 14.42
C ALA A 341 -8.93 16.78 14.51
N ASN A 342 -9.99 16.42 13.80
CA ASN A 342 -11.25 17.16 13.88
C ASN A 342 -11.95 16.94 15.22
N ASN A 343 -12.54 18.01 15.75
CA ASN A 343 -13.32 18.02 16.99
C ASN A 343 -14.58 18.90 16.82
N GLY A 344 -15.12 18.94 15.60
CA GLY A 344 -16.25 19.78 15.20
C GLY A 344 -16.06 20.44 13.82
N VAL A 345 -16.93 21.41 13.51
CA VAL A 345 -16.91 22.18 12.26
C VAL A 345 -15.67 23.08 12.18
N LEU A 346 -15.09 23.24 10.99
CA LEU A 346 -13.93 24.12 10.80
C LEU A 346 -14.32 25.60 10.69
N PHE A 347 -13.71 26.43 11.54
CA PHE A 347 -13.75 27.90 11.49
C PHE A 347 -12.41 28.46 10.98
N SER A 348 -12.35 29.76 10.68
CA SER A 348 -11.12 30.47 10.30
C SER A 348 -9.97 30.21 11.28
N GLU A 349 -10.26 30.26 12.57
CA GLU A 349 -9.29 30.07 13.65
C GLU A 349 -8.70 28.66 13.61
N ALA A 350 -9.53 27.64 13.38
CA ALA A 350 -9.11 26.26 13.24
C ALA A 350 -8.19 26.07 12.02
N ALA A 351 -8.54 26.67 10.89
CA ALA A 351 -7.71 26.60 9.68
C ALA A 351 -6.35 27.29 9.85
N LEU A 352 -6.32 28.48 10.48
CA LEU A 352 -5.08 29.19 10.81
C LEU A 352 -4.22 28.41 11.82
N LYS A 353 -4.84 27.76 12.80
CA LYS A 353 -4.17 26.87 13.76
C LYS A 353 -3.53 25.68 13.03
N GLY A 354 -4.30 24.99 12.20
CA GLY A 354 -3.83 23.84 11.42
C GLY A 354 -2.68 24.20 10.47
N ALA A 355 -2.81 25.31 9.73
CA ALA A 355 -1.78 25.78 8.81
C ALA A 355 -0.44 26.03 9.53
N HIS A 356 -0.46 26.75 10.65
CA HIS A 356 0.74 27.01 11.45
C HIS A 356 1.32 25.69 11.99
N PHE A 357 0.50 24.81 12.55
CA PHE A 357 0.98 23.54 13.11
C PHE A 357 1.64 22.63 12.06
N ILE A 358 1.04 22.54 10.86
CA ILE A 358 1.59 21.78 9.73
C ILE A 358 2.95 22.35 9.30
N GLN A 359 3.10 23.67 9.26
CA GLN A 359 4.37 24.33 8.95
C GLN A 359 5.44 24.00 10.01
N LEU A 360 5.08 23.99 11.31
CA LEU A 360 5.99 23.58 12.38
C LEU A 360 6.45 22.12 12.22
N CYS A 361 5.53 21.20 11.91
CA CYS A 361 5.87 19.80 11.65
C CYS A 361 6.80 19.67 10.43
N GLY A 362 6.50 20.42 9.36
CA GLY A 362 7.34 20.48 8.16
C GLY A 362 8.75 20.97 8.45
N GLN A 363 8.90 22.05 9.24
CA GLN A 363 10.20 22.59 9.64
C GLN A 363 10.99 21.60 10.49
N ARG A 364 10.32 20.91 11.42
CA ARG A 364 10.92 19.95 12.36
C ARG A 364 11.08 18.54 11.77
N LYS A 365 10.64 18.33 10.53
CA LYS A 365 10.62 17.02 9.85
C LYS A 365 9.84 15.95 10.61
N ILE A 366 8.73 16.34 11.25
CA ILE A 366 7.85 15.44 12.00
C ILE A 366 6.73 14.94 11.08
N PRO A 367 6.51 13.62 10.93
CA PRO A 367 5.36 13.05 10.23
C PRO A 367 4.02 13.56 10.74
N LEU A 368 3.04 13.67 9.85
CA LEU A 368 1.70 14.14 10.18
C LEU A 368 0.68 12.99 10.18
N LEU A 369 -0.12 12.92 11.24
CA LEU A 369 -1.31 12.07 11.33
C LEU A 369 -2.57 12.92 11.30
N PHE A 370 -3.40 12.71 10.29
CA PHE A 370 -4.70 13.35 10.14
C PHE A 370 -5.81 12.40 10.59
N LEU A 371 -6.62 12.84 11.54
CA LEU A 371 -7.82 12.12 11.99
C LEU A 371 -9.06 12.86 11.50
N GLN A 372 -9.70 12.32 10.46
CA GLN A 372 -10.84 12.96 9.81
C GLN A 372 -12.15 12.58 10.49
N ASN A 373 -12.85 13.60 10.99
CA ASN A 373 -14.26 13.54 11.34
C ASN A 373 -14.87 14.91 11.06
N ILE A 374 -15.09 15.20 9.78
CA ILE A 374 -15.39 16.54 9.28
C ILE A 374 -16.67 16.58 8.45
N THR A 375 -17.58 17.48 8.84
CA THR A 375 -18.81 17.82 8.12
C THR A 375 -18.67 19.02 7.19
N GLY A 376 -17.60 19.80 7.34
CA GLY A 376 -17.27 20.92 6.46
C GLY A 376 -16.76 22.16 7.22
N PHE A 377 -16.70 23.27 6.50
CA PHE A 377 -16.45 24.60 7.07
C PHE A 377 -17.77 25.26 7.51
N MET A 378 -17.68 26.19 8.46
CA MET A 378 -18.84 26.97 8.87
C MET A 378 -19.33 27.87 7.73
N VAL A 379 -20.65 27.98 7.57
CA VAL A 379 -21.29 28.76 6.50
C VAL A 379 -22.01 29.99 7.05
N GLY A 380 -22.07 31.07 6.27
CA GLY A 380 -22.86 32.26 6.57
C GLY A 380 -22.16 33.57 6.24
N LYS A 381 -22.95 34.62 5.98
CA LYS A 381 -22.47 35.94 5.52
C LYS A 381 -21.34 36.51 6.38
N LYS A 382 -21.43 36.36 7.70
CA LYS A 382 -20.41 36.84 8.65
C LYS A 382 -19.07 36.12 8.47
N TYR A 383 -19.09 34.80 8.27
CA TYR A 383 -17.87 33.99 8.13
C TYR A 383 -17.20 34.22 6.77
N GLU A 384 -18.01 34.37 5.72
CA GLU A 384 -17.50 34.74 4.39
C GLU A 384 -16.86 36.13 4.40
N ALA A 385 -17.53 37.13 4.99
CA ALA A 385 -16.97 38.48 5.14
C ALA A 385 -15.70 38.51 6.01
N GLY A 386 -15.61 37.60 7.00
CA GLY A 386 -14.41 37.39 7.80
C GLY A 386 -13.25 36.73 7.04
N GLY A 387 -13.51 36.17 5.85
CA GLY A 387 -12.50 35.55 4.99
C GLY A 387 -12.25 34.07 5.29
N ILE A 388 -13.28 33.31 5.69
CA ILE A 388 -13.13 31.87 5.96
C ILE A 388 -12.53 31.10 4.77
N ALA A 389 -12.84 31.51 3.53
CA ALA A 389 -12.25 30.93 2.32
C ALA A 389 -10.72 31.11 2.27
N LYS A 390 -10.19 32.33 2.52
CA LYS A 390 -8.74 32.59 2.50
C LYS A 390 -8.01 31.95 3.68
N ASP A 391 -8.70 31.69 4.78
CA ASP A 391 -8.10 31.02 5.94
C ASP A 391 -8.07 29.51 5.76
N GLY A 392 -9.16 28.92 5.26
CA GLY A 392 -9.19 27.52 4.79
C GLY A 392 -8.13 27.25 3.72
N ALA A 393 -7.97 28.17 2.76
CA ALA A 393 -6.93 28.08 1.73
C ALA A 393 -5.51 27.98 2.31
N LYS A 394 -5.20 28.67 3.42
CA LYS A 394 -3.88 28.56 4.08
C LYS A 394 -3.63 27.16 4.60
N MET A 395 -4.63 26.52 5.19
CA MET A 395 -4.52 25.14 5.67
C MET A 395 -4.31 24.18 4.50
N VAL A 396 -5.11 24.30 3.44
CA VAL A 396 -4.98 23.48 2.22
C VAL A 396 -3.60 23.65 1.59
N MET A 397 -3.09 24.88 1.49
CA MET A 397 -1.74 25.16 1.00
C MET A 397 -0.67 24.52 1.90
N ALA A 398 -0.84 24.55 3.22
CA ALA A 398 0.09 23.92 4.15
C ALA A 398 0.10 22.38 3.98
N VAL A 399 -1.07 21.74 3.87
CA VAL A 399 -1.20 20.30 3.62
C VAL A 399 -0.52 19.90 2.32
N ALA A 400 -0.82 20.61 1.22
CA ALA A 400 -0.28 20.28 -0.09
C ALA A 400 1.25 20.43 -0.17
N ASN A 401 1.82 21.44 0.51
CA ASN A 401 3.26 21.70 0.48
C ASN A 401 4.05 20.96 1.56
N ALA A 402 3.39 20.25 2.49
CA ALA A 402 4.05 19.47 3.52
C ALA A 402 4.77 18.25 2.90
N LYS A 403 6.11 18.28 2.93
CA LYS A 403 6.99 17.23 2.40
C LYS A 403 7.28 16.09 3.38
N VAL A 404 6.83 16.21 4.63
CA VAL A 404 6.91 15.13 5.62
C VAL A 404 5.93 14.00 5.26
N PRO A 405 6.17 12.76 5.72
CA PRO A 405 5.20 11.68 5.59
C PRO A 405 3.85 12.09 6.18
N LYS A 406 2.77 11.71 5.50
CA LYS A 406 1.39 12.00 5.91
C LYS A 406 0.59 10.71 5.95
N VAL A 407 -0.09 10.46 7.04
CA VAL A 407 -1.05 9.35 7.18
C VAL A 407 -2.41 9.95 7.53
N THR A 408 -3.45 9.45 6.87
CA THR A 408 -4.83 9.91 7.10
C THR A 408 -5.70 8.74 7.53
N VAL A 409 -6.45 8.89 8.61
CA VAL A 409 -7.45 7.91 9.06
C VAL A 409 -8.80 8.63 9.14
N ILE A 410 -9.78 8.12 8.42
CA ILE A 410 -11.17 8.58 8.55
C ILE A 410 -11.77 7.86 9.75
N ILE A 411 -12.16 8.61 10.77
CA ILE A 411 -12.75 8.09 12.02
C ILE A 411 -14.20 8.58 12.21
N GLY A 412 -14.79 9.14 11.18
CA GLY A 412 -16.13 9.72 11.16
C GLY A 412 -16.49 10.26 9.78
N GLY A 413 -16.97 11.50 9.70
CA GLY A 413 -17.30 12.16 8.43
C GLY A 413 -16.09 12.56 7.59
N SER A 414 -16.23 12.55 6.27
CA SER A 414 -15.26 13.15 5.34
C SER A 414 -16.00 13.85 4.20
N PHE A 415 -16.41 15.10 4.43
CA PHE A 415 -17.31 15.83 3.54
C PHE A 415 -16.71 17.15 3.03
N GLY A 416 -16.98 17.44 1.75
CA GLY A 416 -16.71 18.73 1.10
C GLY A 416 -15.27 19.23 1.25
N ALA A 417 -15.11 20.55 1.39
CA ALA A 417 -13.79 21.19 1.54
C ALA A 417 -13.03 20.75 2.81
N GLY A 418 -13.72 20.18 3.79
CA GLY A 418 -13.09 19.60 4.98
C GLY A 418 -12.15 18.44 4.65
N ASN A 419 -12.52 17.60 3.67
CA ASN A 419 -11.67 16.52 3.17
C ASN A 419 -10.32 17.05 2.67
N TYR A 420 -10.32 18.19 1.99
CA TYR A 420 -9.12 18.80 1.42
C TYR A 420 -8.19 19.35 2.49
N GLY A 421 -8.74 20.12 3.44
CA GLY A 421 -7.98 20.70 4.55
C GLY A 421 -7.40 19.64 5.50
N MET A 422 -7.98 18.44 5.53
CA MET A 422 -7.55 17.35 6.42
C MET A 422 -6.75 16.25 5.70
N CYS A 423 -6.07 16.58 4.58
CA CYS A 423 -5.22 15.65 3.83
C CYS A 423 -5.98 14.41 3.28
N GLY A 424 -7.09 14.66 2.59
CA GLY A 424 -7.82 13.63 1.84
C GLY A 424 -7.02 13.05 0.68
N ARG A 425 -7.63 12.14 -0.08
CA ARG A 425 -6.94 11.30 -1.08
C ARG A 425 -6.16 12.09 -2.14
N ALA A 426 -6.65 13.26 -2.53
CA ALA A 426 -6.02 14.13 -3.53
C ALA A 426 -4.73 14.82 -3.05
N TYR A 427 -4.41 14.74 -1.74
CA TYR A 427 -3.24 15.37 -1.13
C TYR A 427 -2.10 14.38 -0.87
N SER A 428 -2.18 13.20 -1.51
CA SER A 428 -1.16 12.15 -1.52
C SER A 428 -0.61 11.80 -0.13
N PRO A 429 -1.45 11.43 0.85
CA PRO A 429 -0.94 10.76 2.04
C PRO A 429 -0.32 9.41 1.64
N SER A 430 0.78 9.05 2.32
CA SER A 430 1.47 7.77 2.14
C SER A 430 0.50 6.62 2.36
N PHE A 431 -0.34 6.72 3.40
CA PHE A 431 -1.43 5.78 3.66
C PHE A 431 -2.71 6.53 4.03
N MET A 432 -3.85 5.98 3.59
CA MET A 432 -5.17 6.48 3.93
C MET A 432 -6.08 5.31 4.27
N TYR A 433 -6.68 5.35 5.45
CA TYR A 433 -7.58 4.31 5.98
C TYR A 433 -8.96 4.88 6.30
N MET A 434 -9.94 4.00 6.37
CA MET A 434 -11.33 4.27 6.76
C MET A 434 -11.83 3.16 7.66
#